data_AF-A0A0Q6ZFG9-F1
#
_entry.id   AF-A0A0Q6ZFG9-F1
#
_cell.length_a   1.000
_cell.length_b   1.000
_cell.length_c   1.000
_cell.angle_alpha   90.00
_cell.angle_beta   90.00
_cell.angle_gamma   90.00
#
_symmetry.space_group_name_H-M   'P 1'
#
loop_
_entity.id
_entity.type
_entity.pdbx_description
1 polymer ?
#
loop_
_entity_poly.entity_id
_entity_poly.type
_entity_poly.pdbx_seq_one_letter_code
_entity_poly.pdbx_strand_id
1 'polypeptide(L)' 'MKSIIDSAKKRKKGRPPVDSIAVNVRLPMDAVSEIDDWRRQQEDLPGRPEAIRRLVELGLRGRTKGSA' A
#
# COMPACT_ATOMS: atom_id res chain seq x y z
N MET A 1 35.51 -3.63 41.27
CA MET A 1 35.66 -3.04 39.91
C MET A 1 34.28 -3.03 39.26
N LYS A 2 33.77 -1.87 38.86
CA LYS A 2 32.41 -1.68 38.35
C LYS A 2 32.38 -2.10 36.86
N SER A 3 31.46 -2.98 36.48
CA SER A 3 31.30 -3.46 35.10
C SER A 3 30.88 -2.31 34.16
N ILE A 4 31.68 -2.05 33.12
CA ILE A 4 31.47 -1.04 32.06
C ILE A 4 30.81 -1.75 30.86
N ILE A 5 29.63 -2.31 31.05
CA ILE A 5 28.85 -2.77 29.90
C ILE A 5 27.50 -2.11 30.05
N ASP A 6 27.45 -0.87 29.59
CA ASP A 6 26.20 -0.17 29.33
C ASP A 6 25.41 -1.03 28.35
N SER A 7 24.32 -1.58 28.87
CA SER A 7 23.26 -2.32 28.19
C SER A 7 23.25 -2.07 26.68
N ALA A 8 23.87 -2.98 25.92
CA ALA A 8 23.95 -2.90 24.46
C ALA A 8 22.54 -3.06 23.86
N LYS A 9 21.74 -2.00 23.94
CA LYS A 9 20.41 -1.92 23.36
C LYS A 9 20.62 -1.89 21.85
N LYS A 10 20.57 -3.07 21.22
CA LYS A 10 20.66 -3.22 19.77
C LYS A 10 19.69 -2.21 19.15
N ARG A 11 20.20 -1.26 18.38
CA ARG A 11 19.36 -0.36 17.57
C ARG A 11 18.44 -1.27 16.77
N LYS A 12 17.12 -1.04 16.81
CA LYS A 12 16.17 -1.72 15.92
C LYS A 12 16.55 -1.35 14.50
N LYS A 13 17.44 -2.13 13.90
CA LYS A 13 17.94 -1.95 12.55
C LYS A 13 16.83 -2.42 11.62
N GLY A 14 16.06 -1.46 11.13
CA GLY A 14 14.93 -1.67 10.25
C GLY A 14 14.50 -0.35 9.61
N ARG A 15 13.76 -0.44 8.50
CA ARG A 15 13.16 0.73 7.87
C ARG A 15 12.30 1.45 8.92
N PRO A 16 12.39 2.79 9.03
CA PRO A 16 11.46 3.57 9.86
C PRO A 16 10.01 3.12 9.61
N PRO A 17 9.16 3.05 10.65
CA PRO A 17 7.78 2.64 10.46
C PRO A 17 7.11 3.60 9.46
N VAL A 18 6.51 3.02 8.42
CA VAL A 18 5.67 3.75 7.45
C VAL A 18 4.23 3.39 7.79
N ASP A 19 3.33 4.36 7.74
CA ASP A 19 1.89 4.16 8.01
C ASP A 19 1.19 3.51 6.79
N SER A 20 1.77 2.43 6.29
CA SER A 20 1.20 1.60 5.22
C SER A 20 1.79 0.20 5.29
N ILE A 21 0.97 -0.79 4.92
CA ILE A 21 1.39 -2.17 4.79
C ILE A 21 1.37 -2.59 3.31
N ALA A 22 2.26 -3.51 2.93
CA ALA A 22 2.22 -4.09 1.60
C ALA A 22 1.10 -5.13 1.50
N VAL A 23 0.23 -4.98 0.51
CA VAL A 23 -0.84 -5.92 0.21
C VAL A 23 -0.46 -6.68 -1.07
N ASN A 24 -0.25 -8.00 -0.95
CA ASN A 24 0.07 -8.87 -2.08
C ASN A 24 -1.16 -9.68 -2.47
N VAL A 25 -1.63 -9.53 -3.71
CA VAL A 25 -2.81 -10.22 -4.24
C VAL A 25 -2.48 -10.80 -5.61
N ARG A 26 -3.04 -11.98 -5.91
CA ARG A 26 -3.04 -12.54 -7.27
C ARG A 26 -4.34 -12.14 -7.95
N LEU A 27 -4.22 -11.47 -9.08
CA LEU A 27 -5.34 -11.07 -9.93
C LEU A 27 -5.25 -11.82 -11.27
N PRO A 28 -6.38 -12.14 -11.92
CA PRO A 28 -6.40 -12.59 -13.31
C PRO A 28 -5.70 -11.59 -14.23
N MET A 29 -5.15 -12.07 -15.35
CA MET A 29 -4.43 -11.19 -16.30
C MET A 29 -5.32 -10.09 -16.86
N ASP A 30 -6.58 -10.39 -17.14
CA ASP A 30 -7.55 -9.43 -17.68
C ASP A 30 -7.77 -8.26 -16.72
N ALA A 31 -7.98 -8.55 -15.43
CA ALA A 31 -8.14 -7.53 -14.40
C ALA A 31 -6.88 -6.65 -14.25
N VAL A 32 -5.69 -7.23 -14.44
CA VAL A 32 -4.43 -6.46 -14.43
C VAL A 32 -4.35 -5.54 -15.64
N SER A 33 -4.79 -6.00 -16.82
CA SER A 33 -4.85 -5.18 -18.03
C SER A 33 -5.83 -4.02 -17.86
N GLU A 34 -7.02 -4.26 -17.32
CA GLU A 34 -8.02 -3.21 -17.07
C GLU A 34 -7.48 -2.10 -16.16
N ILE A 35 -6.73 -2.47 -15.10
CA ILE A 35 -6.07 -1.51 -14.22
C ILE A 35 -5.01 -0.70 -14.98
N ASP A 36 -4.24 -1.34 -15.86
CA ASP A 36 -3.23 -0.66 -16.68
C ASP A 36 -3.84 0.25 -17.75
N ASP A 37 -4.99 -0.11 -18.31
CA ASP A 37 -5.70 0.73 -19.27
C ASP A 37 -6.32 1.94 -18.57
N TRP A 38 -6.95 1.71 -17.41
CA TRP A 38 -7.51 2.79 -16.59
C TRP A 38 -6.44 3.80 -16.16
N ARG A 39 -5.25 3.34 -15.72
CA ARG A 39 -4.18 4.25 -15.29
C ARG A 39 -3.59 5.08 -16.45
N ARG A 40 -3.62 4.58 -17.69
CA ARG A 40 -3.16 5.32 -18.87
C ARG A 40 -4.07 6.49 -19.24
N GLN A 41 -5.32 6.44 -18.81
CA GLN A 41 -6.31 7.50 -19.06
C GLN A 41 -6.21 8.65 -18.04
N GLN A 42 -5.43 8.49 -16.97
CA GLN A 42 -5.27 9.53 -15.96
C GLN A 42 -4.18 10.53 -16.38
N GLU A 43 -4.42 11.82 -16.11
CA GLU A 43 -3.53 12.91 -16.50
C GLU A 43 -2.12 12.80 -15.86
N ASP A 44 -2.05 12.28 -14.64
CA ASP A 44 -0.81 12.13 -13.88
C ASP A 44 -0.11 10.77 -14.07
N LEU A 45 -0.67 9.89 -14.91
CA LEU A 45 -0.15 8.55 -15.23
C LEU A 45 0.33 7.79 -13.97
N PRO A 46 -0.56 7.53 -13.00
CA PRO A 46 -0.17 6.96 -11.73
C PRO A 46 0.47 5.59 -11.91
N GLY A 47 1.41 5.29 -11.01
CA GLY A 47 1.96 3.94 -10.87
C GLY A 47 0.84 2.94 -10.54
N ARG A 48 1.04 1.66 -10.86
CA ARG A 48 0.04 0.61 -10.60
C ARG A 48 -0.45 0.58 -9.13
N PRO A 49 0.40 0.75 -8.10
CA PRO A 49 -0.08 0.81 -6.71
C PRO A 49 -1.02 1.99 -6.43
N GLU A 50 -0.73 3.17 -7.00
CA GLU A 50 -1.57 4.36 -6.84
C GLU A 50 -2.90 4.20 -7.58
N ALA A 51 -2.87 3.61 -8.78
CA ALA A 51 -4.07 3.32 -9.53
C ALA A 51 -5.02 2.38 -8.77
N ILE A 52 -4.47 1.32 -8.17
CA ILE A 52 -5.25 0.38 -7.33
C ILE A 52 -5.86 1.11 -6.13
N ARG A 53 -5.12 1.99 -5.44
CA ARG A 53 -5.65 2.76 -4.30
C ARG A 53 -6.84 3.62 -4.70
N ARG A 54 -6.74 4.34 -5.82
CA ARG A 54 -7.84 5.17 -6.35
C ARG A 54 -9.05 4.34 -6.73
N LEU A 55 -8.85 3.22 -7.43
CA LEU A 55 -9.94 2.31 -7.81
C LEU A 55 -10.65 1.71 -6.59
N VAL A 56 -9.91 1.32 -5.55
CA VAL A 56 -10.48 0.85 -4.28
C VAL A 56 -11.30 1.96 -3.62
N GLU A 57 -10.77 3.18 -3.54
CA GLU A 57 -11.48 4.32 -2.97
C GLU A 57 -12.77 4.65 -3.73
N LEU A 58 -12.73 4.63 -5.07
CA LEU A 58 -13.91 4.81 -5.92
C LEU A 58 -14.95 3.72 -5.67
N GLY A 59 -14.54 2.46 -5.61
CA GLY A 59 -15.43 1.32 -5.33
C GLY A 59 -16.07 1.38 -3.95
N LEU A 60 -15.32 1.83 -2.93
CA LEU A 60 -15.84 1.99 -1.57
C LEU A 60 -16.79 3.19 -1.45
N ARG A 61 -16.48 4.32 -2.08
CA ARG A 61 -17.36 5.51 -2.12
C ARG A 61 -18.68 5.22 -2.86
N GLY A 62 -18.65 4.39 -3.90
CA GLY A 62 -19.85 3.95 -4.60
C GLY A 62 -20.78 3.08 -3.73
N ARG A 63 -20.28 2.51 -2.63
CA ARG A 63 -21.03 1.60 -1.75
C ARG A 63 -21.63 2.26 -0.51
N THR A 64 -21.40 3.55 -0.27
CA THR A 64 -21.80 4.24 0.97
C THR A 64 -23.25 4.77 1.01
N LYS A 65 -24.19 4.16 0.29
CA LYS A 65 -25.61 4.22 0.69
C LYS A 65 -26.28 2.87 0.47
N GLY A 66 -26.36 2.07 1.53
CA GLY A 66 -27.28 0.94 1.63
C GLY A 66 -26.61 -0.41 1.87
N SER A 67 -26.30 -0.70 3.14
CA SER A 67 -26.63 -1.96 3.82
C SER A 67 -25.84 -2.04 5.14
N ALA A 68 -26.39 -1.37 6.16
CA ALA A 68 -26.41 -1.74 7.58
C ALA A 68 -27.17 -0.65 8.33
#